data_AF-A0A225WZP9-F1
#
_entry.id   AF-A0A225WZP9-F1
#
_cell.length_a   1.000
_cell.length_b   1.000
_cell.length_c   1.000
_cell.angle_alpha   90.00
_cell.angle_beta   90.00
_cell.angle_gamma   90.00
#
_symmetry.space_group_name_H-M   'P 1'
#
loop_
_entity.id
_entity.type
_entity.pdbx_description
1 polymer ?
#
loop_
_entity_poly.entity_id
_entity_poly.type
_entity_poly.pdbx_seq_one_letter_code
_entity_poly.pdbx_strand_id
1 'polypeptide(L)'
;MIVVSHDRNFLNAATTDIIQLTNQKLVYYKGEYNTFEYTIKENLRYQRKAYDAQQMKIQYMQEFIERFRANAKKASLVQSRVKALNKIL
;
A
#
# COMPACT_ATOMS: atom_id res chain seq x y z
N MET A 1 32.20 1.58 8.83
CA MET A 1 32.52 0.78 7.63
C MET A 1 31.31 0.81 6.71
N ILE A 2 31.49 1.05 5.42
CA ILE A 2 30.39 1.01 4.43
C ILE A 2 30.72 -0.13 3.48
N VAL A 3 29.74 -1.00 3.24
CA VAL A 3 29.90 -2.20 2.42
C VAL A 3 28.84 -2.17 1.34
N VAL A 4 29.24 -2.42 0.10
CA VAL A 4 28.35 -2.56 -1.05
C VAL A 4 28.62 -3.93 -1.66
N SER A 5 27.62 -4.79 -1.68
CA SER A 5 27.70 -6.13 -2.25
C SER A 5 26.35 -6.55 -2.80
N HIS A 6 26.34 -7.51 -3.73
CA HIS A 6 25.14 -8.19 -4.19
C HIS A 6 24.97 -9.57 -3.55
N ASP A 7 25.97 -10.06 -2.81
CA ASP A 7 25.90 -11.33 -2.09
C ASP A 7 25.12 -11.17 -0.79
N ARG A 8 23.95 -11.80 -0.75
CA ARG A 8 23.01 -11.74 0.38
C ARG A 8 23.55 -12.39 1.64
N ASN A 9 24.30 -13.48 1.53
CA ASN A 9 24.85 -14.19 2.69
C ASN A 9 25.93 -13.35 3.35
N PHE A 10 26.80 -12.74 2.53
CA PHE A 10 27.80 -11.80 3.01
C PHE A 10 27.17 -10.57 3.67
N LEU A 11 26.19 -9.95 3.02
CA LEU A 11 25.46 -8.81 3.60
C LEU A 11 24.78 -9.19 4.92
N ASN A 12 24.14 -10.36 4.99
CA ASN A 12 23.47 -10.78 6.21
C ASN A 12 24.45 -10.95 7.37
N ALA A 13 25.63 -11.53 7.13
CA ALA A 13 26.64 -11.73 8.18
C ALA A 13 27.39 -10.45 8.57
N ALA A 14 27.57 -9.51 7.64
CA ALA A 14 28.44 -8.34 7.83
C ALA A 14 27.70 -7.07 8.25
N THR A 15 26.37 -6.99 8.04
CA THR A 15 25.60 -5.76 8.25
C THR A 15 24.69 -5.84 9.47
N THR A 16 24.70 -4.78 10.27
CA THR A 16 23.78 -4.59 11.42
C THR A 16 22.62 -3.65 11.08
N ASP A 17 22.77 -2.89 10.00
CA ASP A 17 21.90 -1.80 9.60
C ASP A 17 21.94 -1.64 8.08
N ILE A 18 20.79 -1.30 7.49
CA ILE A 18 20.63 -1.17 6.04
C ILE A 18 19.97 0.16 5.71
N ILE A 19 20.53 0.85 4.71
CA ILE A 19 19.91 2.03 4.11
C ILE A 19 19.47 1.65 2.71
N GLN A 20 18.16 1.67 2.45
CA GLN A 20 17.59 1.47 1.14
C GLN A 20 17.41 2.81 0.43
N LEU A 21 17.93 2.92 -0.79
CA LEU A 21 17.63 4.02 -1.69
C LEU A 21 16.52 3.59 -2.66
N THR A 22 15.33 4.17 -2.51
CA THR A 22 14.18 3.93 -3.39
C THR A 22 13.50 5.27 -3.70
N ASN A 23 13.17 5.53 -4.97
CA ASN A 23 12.46 6.74 -5.39
C ASN A 23 13.11 8.04 -4.88
N GLN A 24 14.44 8.12 -4.95
CA GLN A 24 15.24 9.26 -4.47
C GLN A 24 15.09 9.54 -2.95
N LYS A 25 14.61 8.55 -2.19
CA LYS A 25 14.50 8.61 -0.73
C LYS A 25 15.36 7.53 -0.10
N LEU A 26 16.05 7.91 0.97
CA LEU A 26 16.78 6.98 1.83
C LEU A 26 15.87 6.54 2.97
N VAL A 27 15.72 5.23 3.14
CA VAL A 27 14.96 4.63 4.22
C VAL A 27 15.89 3.73 5.01
N TYR A 28 15.97 3.96 6.31
CA TYR A 28 16.81 3.21 7.22
C TYR A 28 16.04 2.03 7.83
N TYR A 29 16.72 0.88 7.90
CA TYR A 29 16.25 -0.35 8.49
C TYR A 29 17.30 -0.87 9.47
N LYS A 30 16.86 -1.25 10.66
CA LYS A 30 17.71 -1.87 11.67
C LYS A 30 17.70 -3.39 11.52
N GLY A 31 18.87 -4.00 11.65
CA GLY A 31 19.06 -5.44 11.59
C GLY A 31 19.77 -5.92 10.32
N GLU A 32 20.01 -7.22 10.30
CA GLU A 32 20.66 -7.92 9.19
C GLU A 32 19.81 -7.93 7.91
N TYR A 33 20.42 -8.28 6.79
CA TYR A 33 19.80 -8.32 5.47
C TYR A 33 18.49 -9.11 5.38
N ASN A 34 18.39 -10.25 6.04
CA ASN A 34 17.17 -11.06 6.05
C ASN A 34 16.00 -10.34 6.73
N THR A 35 16.27 -9.59 7.80
CA THR A 35 15.25 -8.80 8.52
C THR A 35 14.76 -7.65 7.65
N PHE A 36 15.67 -6.99 6.93
CA PHE A 36 15.32 -5.98 5.94
C PHE A 36 14.43 -6.55 4.83
N GLU A 37 14.84 -7.65 4.18
CA GLU A 37 14.08 -8.33 3.13
C GLU A 37 12.67 -8.73 3.59
N TYR A 38 12.56 -9.30 4.80
CA TYR A 38 11.28 -9.67 5.39
C TYR A 38 10.39 -8.44 5.59
N THR A 39 10.95 -7.36 6.15
CA THR A 39 10.23 -6.11 6.42
C THR A 39 9.70 -5.47 5.15
N ILE A 40 10.48 -5.48 4.06
CA ILE A 40 10.04 -4.97 2.75
C ILE A 40 8.88 -5.79 2.21
N LYS A 41 8.98 -7.13 2.23
CA LYS A 41 7.91 -8.02 1.77
C LYS A 41 6.63 -7.81 2.57
N GLU A 42 6.76 -7.66 3.88
CA GLU A 42 5.61 -7.49 4.77
C GLU A 42 4.94 -6.12 4.57
N ASN A 43 5.72 -5.06 4.43
CA ASN A 43 5.21 -3.74 4.06
C ASN A 43 4.47 -3.75 2.72
N LEU A 44 5.02 -4.43 1.71
CA LEU A 44 4.36 -4.58 0.42
C LEU A 44 3.03 -5.35 0.55
N ARG A 45 3.00 -6.40 1.37
CA ARG A 45 1.77 -7.16 1.65
C ARG A 45 0.72 -6.29 2.32
N TYR A 46 1.10 -5.49 3.31
CA TYR A 46 0.18 -4.55 3.97
C TYR A 46 -0.36 -3.49 3.01
N GLN A 47 0.50 -2.89 2.19
CA GLN A 47 0.09 -1.90 1.18
C GLN A 47 -0.88 -2.51 0.18
N ARG A 48 -0.61 -3.73 -0.31
CA ARG A 48 -1.51 -4.45 -1.21
C ARG A 48 -2.86 -4.73 -0.57
N LYS A 49 -2.88 -5.23 0.67
CA LYS A 49 -4.13 -5.50 1.40
C LYS A 49 -4.95 -4.22 1.61
N ALA A 50 -4.31 -3.10 1.95
CA ALA A 50 -4.97 -1.82 2.10
C ALA A 50 -5.55 -1.32 0.77
N TYR A 51 -4.79 -1.47 -0.32
CA TYR A 51 -5.24 -1.15 -1.67
C TYR A 51 -6.44 -2.00 -2.07
N ASP A 52 -6.37 -3.32 -1.92
CA ASP A 52 -7.46 -4.25 -2.27
C ASP A 52 -8.75 -3.92 -1.48
N ALA A 53 -8.61 -3.59 -0.18
CA ALA A 53 -9.73 -3.14 0.65
C ALA A 53 -10.34 -1.82 0.16
N GLN A 54 -9.50 -0.87 -0.27
CA GLN A 54 -9.96 0.39 -0.86
C GLN A 54 -10.69 0.14 -2.19
N GLN A 55 -10.17 -0.72 -3.05
CA GLN A 55 -10.80 -1.07 -4.33
C GLN A 55 -12.16 -1.75 -4.13
N MET A 56 -12.25 -2.71 -3.21
CA MET A 56 -13.54 -3.34 -2.86
C MET A 56 -14.58 -2.31 -2.38
N LYS A 57 -14.16 -1.34 -1.57
CA LYS A 57 -15.04 -0.26 -1.11
C LYS A 57 -15.51 0.63 -2.27
N ILE A 58 -14.60 0.98 -3.18
CA ILE A 58 -14.91 1.74 -4.40
C ILE A 58 -15.94 0.99 -5.24
N GLN A 59 -15.70 -0.29 -5.52
CA GLN A 59 -16.59 -1.12 -6.30
C GLN A 59 -17.99 -1.20 -5.67
N TYR A 60 -18.09 -1.46 -4.37
CA TYR A 60 -19.37 -1.51 -3.67
C TYR A 60 -20.13 -0.17 -3.74
N MET A 61 -19.43 0.97 -3.67
CA MET A 61 -20.06 2.28 -3.83
C MET A 61 -20.56 2.48 -5.26
N GLN A 62 -19.78 2.09 -6.28
CA GLN A 62 -20.15 2.17 -7.68
C GLN A 62 -21.39 1.33 -7.99
N GLU A 63 -21.41 0.07 -7.55
CA GLU A 63 -22.56 -0.84 -7.72
C GLU A 63 -23.82 -0.28 -7.05
N PHE A 64 -23.69 0.32 -5.86
CA PHE A 64 -24.82 0.95 -5.19
C PHE A 64 -25.35 2.16 -5.96
N ILE A 65 -24.45 3.00 -6.49
CA ILE A 65 -24.82 4.17 -7.28
C ILE A 65 -25.58 3.72 -8.53
N GLU A 66 -25.04 2.76 -9.28
CA GLU A 66 -25.66 2.22 -10.50
C GLU A 66 -27.05 1.62 -10.20
N ARG A 67 -27.15 0.78 -9.16
CA ARG A 67 -28.42 0.12 -8.80
C ARG A 67 -29.52 1.09 -8.39
N PHE A 68 -29.17 2.19 -7.73
CA PHE A 68 -30.15 3.12 -7.15
C PHE A 68 -30.21 4.49 -7.83
N ARG A 69 -29.50 4.70 -8.94
CA ARG A 69 -29.44 5.97 -9.68
C ARG A 69 -30.82 6.52 -10.05
N ALA A 70 -31.74 5.65 -10.47
CA ALA A 70 -33.10 6.03 -10.88
C ALA A 70 -34.13 6.01 -9.73
N ASN A 71 -33.73 5.64 -8.50
CA ASN A 71 -34.65 5.53 -7.38
C ASN A 71 -34.78 6.87 -6.64
N ALA A 72 -35.91 7.56 -6.86
CA ALA A 72 -36.19 8.87 -6.25
C ALA A 72 -36.09 8.88 -4.71
N LYS A 73 -36.49 7.80 -4.02
CA LYS A 73 -36.40 7.70 -2.54
C LYS A 73 -34.97 7.61 -2.03
N LYS A 74 -34.01 7.19 -2.87
CA LYS A 74 -32.60 7.02 -2.50
C LYS A 74 -31.67 8.07 -3.13
N ALA A 75 -32.22 9.07 -3.81
CA ALA A 75 -31.45 10.06 -4.56
C ALA A 75 -30.41 10.80 -3.70
N SER A 76 -30.75 11.24 -2.49
CA SER A 76 -29.79 11.95 -1.62
C SER A 76 -28.61 11.05 -1.19
N LEU A 77 -28.89 9.77 -0.90
CA LEU A 77 -27.88 8.80 -0.49
C LEU A 77 -26.94 8.44 -1.66
N VAL A 78 -27.49 8.31 -2.88
CA VAL A 78 -26.70 8.12 -4.10
C VAL A 78 -25.79 9.33 -4.34
N GLN A 79 -26.33 10.55 -4.27
CA GLN A 79 -25.54 11.79 -4.45
C GLN A 79 -24.41 11.91 -3.43
N SER A 80 -24.68 11.58 -2.16
CA SER A 80 -23.65 11.54 -1.11
C SER A 80 -22.51 10.56 -1.45
N ARG A 81 -22.84 9.36 -1.93
CA ARG A 81 -21.85 8.36 -2.34
C ARG A 81 -21.10 8.75 -3.62
N VAL A 82 -21.75 9.40 -4.59
CA VAL A 82 -21.08 9.97 -5.78
C VAL A 82 -20.04 10.98 -5.34
N LYS A 83 -20.40 11.91 -4.44
CA LYS A 83 -19.46 12.90 -3.92
C LYS A 83 -18.30 12.26 -3.15
N ALA A 84 -18.58 11.23 -2.35
CA ALA A 84 -17.55 10.48 -1.64
C ALA A 84 -16.60 9.75 -2.60
N LEU A 85 -17.12 9.14 -3.67
CA LEU A 85 -16.33 8.46 -4.70
C LEU A 85 -15.42 9.45 -5.46
N ASN A 86 -15.95 10.61 -5.87
CA ASN A 86 -15.18 11.66 -6.54
C ASN A 86 -14.05 12.27 -5.69
N LYS A 87 -14.08 12.08 -4.37
CA LYS A 87 -13.00 12.52 -3.47
C LYS A 87 -11.90 11.45 -3.31
N ILE A 88 -12.22 10.20 -3.61
CA ILE A 88 -11.30 9.07 -3.48
C ILE A 88 -10.52 8.84 -4.78
N LEU A 89 -11.15 9.12 -5.93
CA LEU A 89 -10.53 9.18 -7.25
C LEU A 89 -9.77 10.49 -7.44
#